data_AF-A0A6M1S732-F1
#
_entry.id   AF-A0A6M1S732-F1
#
_cell.length_a   1.000
_cell.length_b   1.000
_cell.length_c   1.000
_cell.angle_alpha   90.00
_cell.angle_beta   90.00
_cell.angle_gamma   90.00
#
_symmetry.space_group_name_H-M   'P 1'
#
loop_
_entity.id
_entity.type
_entity.pdbx_description
1 polymer ?
#
loop_
_entity_poly.entity_id
_entity_poly.type
_entity_poly.pdbx_seq_one_letter_code
_entity_poly.pdbx_strand_id
1 'polypeptide(L)'
;MLAAEAVRLVAMEILLPTAAQAAGGPYPTLAGARVFDSRAPSLSDIDEEAEYTPVLSLYTPESGVALRGPLTDAGDAEADAVLDVVSELCIVARDGDGPAFADAMADGDPSARLVLAALASRVRYLLEFSPAGLAWRRLVRRVIRVENRTFAVPEYGLRWHRMTTRFHLSIRDDDFNVAAGGLPEPIRNVCDALPDGSYAKAQLQALGAHFAAEPPTALAGMDFTARIPGGTEINGVVGTPKP
;
A
#
# COMPACT_ATOMS: atom_id res chain seq x y z
N MET A 1 4.67 2.09 9.33
CA MET A 1 4.84 0.67 8.96
C MET A 1 4.97 0.61 7.44
N LEU A 2 6.04 0.03 6.92
CA LEU A 2 6.34 0.05 5.49
C LEU A 2 5.47 -0.93 4.70
N ALA A 3 5.09 -2.06 5.32
CA ALA A 3 4.28 -3.06 4.65
C ALA A 3 2.93 -2.49 4.18
N ALA A 4 2.36 -1.54 4.93
CA ALA A 4 1.13 -0.83 4.55
C ALA A 4 1.34 0.07 3.31
N GLU A 5 2.48 0.72 3.19
CA GLU A 5 2.81 1.51 1.99
C GLU A 5 3.05 0.63 0.78
N ALA A 6 3.69 -0.53 0.97
CA ALA A 6 3.88 -1.51 -0.10
C ALA A 6 2.53 -2.03 -0.64
N VAL A 7 1.51 -2.19 0.21
CA VAL A 7 0.16 -2.57 -0.22
C VAL A 7 -0.41 -1.55 -1.22
N ARG A 8 -0.27 -0.25 -0.94
CA ARG A 8 -0.69 0.83 -1.84
C ARG A 8 0.14 0.86 -3.13
N LEU A 9 1.46 0.79 -3.03
CA LEU A 9 2.37 0.83 -4.18
C LEU A 9 2.17 -0.36 -5.13
N VAL A 10 1.95 -1.56 -4.60
CA VAL A 10 1.64 -2.72 -5.45
C VAL A 10 0.27 -2.60 -6.08
N ALA A 11 -0.72 -2.04 -5.37
CA ALA A 11 -2.02 -1.75 -5.96
C ALA A 11 -1.90 -0.73 -7.11
N MET A 12 -1.04 0.29 -6.97
CA MET A 12 -0.72 1.23 -8.05
C MET A 12 -0.19 0.51 -9.30
N GLU A 13 0.79 -0.38 -9.17
CA GLU A 13 1.32 -1.14 -10.31
C GLU A 13 0.25 -2.04 -10.96
N ILE A 14 -0.68 -2.59 -10.18
CA ILE A 14 -1.77 -3.42 -10.73
C ILE A 14 -2.79 -2.58 -11.50
N LEU A 15 -3.10 -1.38 -11.01
CA LEU A 15 -4.11 -0.49 -11.59
C LEU A 15 -3.56 0.37 -12.73
N LEU A 16 -2.26 0.65 -12.72
CA LEU A 16 -1.53 1.37 -13.74
C LEU A 16 -0.23 0.61 -14.12
N PRO A 17 -0.34 -0.52 -14.83
CA PRO A 17 0.81 -1.36 -15.13
C PRO A 17 1.88 -0.62 -15.92
N THR A 18 3.13 -0.79 -15.54
CA THR A 18 4.29 -0.18 -16.21
C THR A 18 4.32 -0.52 -17.70
N ALA A 19 3.98 -1.77 -18.05
CA ALA A 19 3.88 -2.20 -19.45
C ALA A 19 2.79 -1.45 -20.23
N ALA A 20 1.64 -1.16 -19.59
CA ALA A 20 0.56 -0.41 -20.23
C ALA A 20 0.96 1.06 -20.42
N GLN A 21 1.65 1.66 -19.44
CA GLN A 21 2.17 3.03 -19.57
C GLN A 21 3.16 3.15 -20.73
N ALA A 22 4.10 2.21 -20.85
CA ALA A 22 5.09 2.20 -21.93
C ALA A 22 4.45 2.03 -23.33
N ALA A 23 3.36 1.26 -23.43
CA ALA A 23 2.65 1.01 -24.67
C ALA A 23 1.54 2.04 -24.99
N GLY A 24 1.22 2.94 -24.05
CA GLY A 24 0.05 3.83 -24.15
C GLY A 24 -1.30 3.10 -24.00
N GLY A 25 -1.31 1.89 -23.44
CA GLY A 25 -2.48 1.04 -23.23
C GLY A 25 -2.32 -0.39 -23.78
N PRO A 26 -3.35 -1.24 -23.65
CA PRO A 26 -4.61 -0.98 -22.96
C PRO A 26 -4.45 -0.94 -21.43
N TYR A 27 -5.19 -0.05 -20.78
CA TYR A 27 -5.23 0.08 -19.33
C TYR A 27 -6.28 -0.86 -18.71
N PRO A 28 -6.07 -1.34 -17.46
CA PRO A 28 -6.95 -2.33 -16.86
C PRO A 28 -8.27 -1.76 -16.31
N THR A 29 -8.39 -0.43 -16.25
CA THR A 29 -9.56 0.31 -15.73
C THR A 29 -9.94 1.47 -16.65
N LEU A 30 -11.14 2.02 -16.44
CA LEU A 30 -11.63 3.21 -17.16
C LEU A 30 -10.85 4.50 -16.81
N ALA A 31 -10.09 4.50 -15.71
CA ALA A 31 -9.23 5.64 -15.37
C ALA A 31 -8.04 5.80 -16.32
N GLY A 32 -7.74 4.79 -17.14
CA GLY A 32 -6.64 4.85 -18.09
C GLY A 32 -5.30 5.09 -17.38
N ALA A 33 -4.57 6.11 -17.82
CA ALA A 33 -3.31 6.53 -17.21
C ALA A 33 -3.48 7.32 -15.89
N ARG A 34 -4.71 7.64 -15.48
CA ARG A 34 -5.02 8.60 -14.41
C ARG A 34 -5.24 7.90 -13.08
N VAL A 35 -4.19 7.22 -12.63
CA VAL A 35 -4.13 6.56 -11.32
C VAL A 35 -3.06 7.26 -10.49
N PHE A 36 -3.44 7.74 -9.32
CA PHE A 36 -2.62 8.66 -8.53
C PHE A 36 -2.30 8.11 -7.16
N ASP A 37 -1.08 8.44 -6.72
CA ASP A 37 -0.52 7.99 -5.45
C ASP A 37 -0.61 9.11 -4.40
N SER A 38 -1.51 8.97 -3.43
CA SER A 38 -1.76 9.94 -2.35
C SER A 38 -1.96 11.41 -2.78
N ARG A 39 -2.56 11.64 -3.95
CA ARG A 39 -2.94 12.98 -4.41
C ARG A 39 -4.26 12.97 -5.17
N ALA A 40 -4.92 14.12 -5.19
CA ALA A 40 -6.04 14.40 -6.08
C ALA A 40 -5.56 14.66 -7.53
N PRO A 41 -6.45 14.51 -8.53
CA PRO A 41 -6.18 15.00 -9.89
C PRO A 41 -5.96 16.51 -9.89
N SER A 42 -5.07 16.95 -10.77
CA SER A 42 -4.87 18.35 -11.13
C SER A 42 -5.65 18.71 -12.39
N LEU A 43 -5.76 20.00 -12.72
CA LEU A 43 -6.41 20.45 -13.97
C LEU A 43 -5.84 19.78 -15.22
N SER A 44 -4.51 19.64 -15.29
CA SER A 44 -3.83 19.02 -16.43
C SER A 44 -4.09 17.52 -16.57
N ASP A 45 -4.65 16.88 -15.54
CA ASP A 45 -5.02 15.47 -15.59
C ASP A 45 -6.39 15.26 -16.26
N ILE A 46 -7.20 16.32 -16.42
CA ILE A 46 -8.59 16.28 -16.90
C ILE A 46 -8.65 16.55 -18.41
N ASP A 47 -9.40 15.71 -19.10
CA ASP A 47 -9.79 15.92 -20.48
C ASP A 47 -11.01 16.86 -20.54
N GLU A 48 -10.81 18.10 -20.99
CA GLU A 48 -11.85 19.12 -21.13
C GLU A 48 -12.84 18.83 -22.27
N GLU A 49 -12.47 17.98 -23.23
CA GLU A 49 -13.33 17.64 -24.38
C GLU A 49 -14.29 16.48 -24.04
N ALA A 50 -14.04 15.75 -22.96
CA ALA A 50 -14.88 14.64 -22.51
C ALA A 50 -15.97 15.11 -21.53
N GLU A 51 -17.08 14.37 -21.47
CA GLU A 51 -18.16 14.61 -20.50
C GLU A 51 -17.64 14.56 -19.04
N TYR A 52 -16.74 13.62 -18.79
CA TYR A 52 -15.96 13.54 -17.56
C TYR A 52 -14.71 12.70 -17.79
N THR A 53 -13.75 12.88 -16.90
CA THR A 53 -12.51 12.13 -16.84
C THR A 53 -12.51 11.19 -15.63
N PRO A 54 -12.61 9.86 -15.83
CA PRO A 54 -12.47 8.92 -14.74
C PRO A 54 -11.04 8.93 -14.18
N VAL A 55 -10.92 8.93 -12.86
CA VAL A 55 -9.63 8.87 -12.15
C VAL A 55 -9.69 7.93 -10.95
N LEU A 56 -8.53 7.45 -10.53
CA LEU A 56 -8.34 6.69 -9.30
C LEU A 56 -7.27 7.36 -8.45
N SER A 57 -7.53 7.56 -7.17
CA SER A 57 -6.54 8.06 -6.21
C SER A 57 -6.43 7.11 -5.03
N LEU A 58 -5.23 6.62 -4.73
CA LEU A 58 -4.99 5.63 -3.69
C LEU A 58 -4.34 6.25 -2.46
N TYR A 59 -4.83 5.88 -1.27
CA TYR A 59 -4.34 6.39 0.01
C TYR A 59 -4.23 5.26 1.03
N THR A 60 -3.28 5.38 1.95
CA THR A 60 -3.17 4.55 3.15
C THR A 60 -3.49 5.42 4.36
N PRO A 61 -4.79 5.67 4.68
CA PRO A 61 -5.13 6.62 5.74
C PRO A 61 -4.73 6.15 7.13
N GLU A 62 -4.72 4.84 7.36
CA GLU A 62 -4.46 4.21 8.65
C GLU A 62 -3.62 2.96 8.46
N SER A 63 -2.68 2.72 9.36
CA SER A 63 -1.98 1.45 9.50
C SER A 63 -1.51 1.28 10.95
N GLY A 64 -1.46 0.03 11.40
CA GLY A 64 -1.20 -0.30 12.79
C GLY A 64 -0.50 -1.63 12.96
N VAL A 65 0.12 -1.80 14.13
CA VAL A 65 0.69 -3.05 14.58
C VAL A 65 0.31 -3.25 16.04
N ALA A 66 -0.15 -4.45 16.38
CA ALA A 66 -0.52 -4.83 17.72
C ALA A 66 0.17 -6.14 18.11
N LEU A 67 0.73 -6.19 19.31
CA LEU A 67 1.26 -7.42 19.89
C LEU A 67 0.11 -8.40 20.17
N ARG A 68 0.38 -9.70 19.99
CA ARG A 68 -0.66 -10.74 20.19
C ARG A 68 -1.00 -11.01 21.66
N GLY A 69 -0.24 -10.44 22.59
CA GLY A 69 -0.56 -10.47 24.01
C GLY A 69 0.42 -9.66 24.86
N PRO A 70 0.16 -9.55 26.17
CA PRO A 70 1.00 -8.78 27.09
C PRO A 70 2.38 -9.41 27.35
N LEU A 71 2.59 -10.67 26.95
CA LEU A 71 3.83 -11.43 27.16
C LEU A 71 4.44 -11.93 25.84
N THR A 72 4.06 -11.34 24.71
CA THR A 72 4.59 -11.72 23.40
C THR A 72 5.81 -10.88 23.05
N ASP A 73 6.78 -11.51 22.38
CA ASP A 73 7.96 -10.81 21.89
C ASP A 73 7.60 -9.75 20.84
N ALA A 74 8.49 -8.78 20.64
CA ALA A 74 8.28 -7.68 19.71
C ALA A 74 8.02 -8.12 18.25
N GLY A 75 8.47 -9.32 17.87
CA GLY A 75 8.24 -9.90 16.54
C GLY A 75 6.94 -10.70 16.40
N ASP A 76 6.23 -10.98 17.49
CA ASP A 76 4.94 -11.68 17.46
C ASP A 76 3.78 -10.68 17.46
N ALA A 77 3.63 -10.02 16.31
CA ALA A 77 2.66 -8.96 16.11
C ALA A 77 1.68 -9.26 14.97
N GLU A 78 0.52 -8.62 15.03
CA GLU A 78 -0.43 -8.53 13.94
C GLU A 78 -0.46 -7.09 13.41
N ALA A 79 -0.18 -6.97 12.11
CA ALA A 79 -0.23 -5.73 11.37
C ALA A 79 -1.53 -5.61 10.58
N ASP A 80 -2.07 -4.40 10.55
CA ASP A 80 -3.26 -4.04 9.81
C ASP A 80 -3.07 -2.72 9.03
N ALA A 81 -3.86 -2.57 7.97
CA ALA A 81 -3.86 -1.35 7.18
C ALA A 81 -5.24 -1.09 6.58
N VAL A 82 -5.51 0.19 6.34
CA VAL A 82 -6.62 0.63 5.52
C VAL A 82 -6.07 1.09 4.18
N LEU A 83 -6.61 0.58 3.09
CA LEU A 83 -6.39 1.09 1.73
C LEU A 83 -7.67 1.75 1.24
N ASP A 84 -7.61 3.05 0.98
CA ASP A 84 -8.67 3.79 0.32
C ASP A 84 -8.36 3.93 -1.16
N VAL A 85 -9.30 3.52 -2.01
CA VAL A 85 -9.29 3.77 -3.45
C VAL A 85 -10.43 4.71 -3.78
N VAL A 86 -10.11 5.96 -4.07
CA VAL A 86 -11.08 7.00 -4.42
C VAL A 86 -11.28 7.00 -5.92
N SER A 87 -12.47 6.60 -6.35
CA SER A 87 -12.95 6.66 -7.73
C SER A 87 -13.70 7.95 -7.97
N GLU A 88 -13.34 8.70 -8.99
CA GLU A 88 -13.97 9.98 -9.31
C GLU A 88 -14.20 10.13 -10.81
N LEU A 89 -15.27 10.85 -11.16
CA LEU A 89 -15.50 11.33 -12.52
C LEU A 89 -15.31 12.85 -12.50
N CYS A 90 -14.14 13.29 -12.94
CA CYS A 90 -13.71 14.67 -12.80
C CYS A 90 -14.01 15.50 -14.05
N ILE A 91 -14.36 16.77 -13.83
CA ILE A 91 -14.51 17.81 -14.84
C ILE A 91 -13.68 19.02 -14.44
N VAL A 92 -13.46 19.92 -15.39
CA VAL A 92 -12.97 21.27 -15.09
C VAL A 92 -14.16 22.14 -14.70
N ALA A 93 -14.21 22.51 -13.42
CA ALA A 93 -15.23 23.39 -12.85
C ALA A 93 -14.72 24.83 -12.72
N ARG A 94 -15.66 25.78 -12.67
CA ARG A 94 -15.41 27.21 -12.44
C ARG A 94 -16.48 27.79 -11.53
N ASP A 95 -16.07 28.43 -10.46
CA ASP A 95 -16.97 29.17 -9.56
C ASP A 95 -17.01 30.64 -9.97
N GLY A 96 -18.02 31.02 -10.75
CA GLY A 96 -18.17 32.39 -11.27
C GLY A 96 -16.95 32.82 -12.10
N ASP A 97 -16.35 33.96 -11.74
CA ASP A 97 -15.12 34.48 -12.36
C ASP A 97 -13.83 33.92 -11.73
N GLY A 98 -13.94 32.92 -10.85
CA GLY A 98 -12.82 32.28 -10.17
C GLY A 98 -11.92 31.45 -11.10
N PRO A 99 -10.71 31.07 -10.62
CA PRO A 99 -9.85 30.15 -11.35
C PRO A 99 -10.53 28.79 -11.53
N ALA A 100 -10.24 28.14 -12.65
CA ALA A 100 -10.72 26.79 -12.89
C ALA A 100 -10.10 25.81 -11.87
N PHE A 101 -10.82 24.74 -11.54
CA PHE A 101 -10.32 23.67 -10.69
C PHE A 101 -10.87 22.31 -11.12
N ALA A 102 -10.17 21.25 -10.72
CA ALA A 102 -10.61 19.87 -10.90
C ALA A 102 -11.69 19.55 -9.86
N ASP A 103 -12.87 19.13 -10.30
CA ASP A 103 -13.94 18.69 -9.39
C ASP A 103 -14.65 17.44 -9.89
N ALA A 104 -15.15 16.63 -8.98
CA ALA A 104 -15.89 15.41 -9.26
C ALA A 104 -17.41 15.66 -9.37
N MET A 105 -17.82 16.78 -9.97
CA MET A 105 -19.21 17.23 -10.06
C MET A 105 -19.69 17.32 -11.52
N ALA A 106 -19.46 16.26 -12.31
CA ALA A 106 -20.03 16.14 -13.65
C ALA A 106 -21.56 16.37 -13.62
N ASP A 107 -22.10 17.18 -14.51
CA ASP A 107 -23.53 17.53 -14.49
C ASP A 107 -24.39 16.43 -15.12
N GLY A 108 -25.57 16.19 -14.54
CA GLY A 108 -26.71 15.58 -15.22
C GLY A 108 -26.65 14.10 -15.63
N ASP A 109 -25.50 13.41 -15.65
CA ASP A 109 -25.42 12.05 -16.22
C ASP A 109 -26.06 10.97 -15.31
N PRO A 110 -27.18 10.34 -15.73
CA PRO A 110 -27.78 9.24 -14.98
C PRO A 110 -26.89 7.99 -14.94
N SER A 111 -25.95 7.84 -15.87
CA SER A 111 -25.05 6.69 -15.99
C SER A 111 -23.80 6.77 -15.12
N ALA A 112 -23.40 7.97 -14.71
CA ALA A 112 -22.19 8.24 -13.94
C ALA A 112 -22.08 7.40 -12.64
N ARG A 113 -23.20 7.14 -11.95
CA ARG A 113 -23.23 6.25 -10.77
C ARG A 113 -22.88 4.80 -11.12
N LEU A 114 -23.34 4.31 -12.27
CA LEU A 114 -23.00 2.97 -12.75
C LEU A 114 -21.52 2.89 -13.15
N VAL A 115 -20.98 3.94 -13.77
CA VAL A 115 -19.55 4.02 -14.13
C VAL A 115 -18.67 3.97 -12.88
N LEU A 116 -18.99 4.73 -11.83
CA LEU A 116 -18.28 4.67 -10.55
C LEU A 116 -18.34 3.26 -9.92
N ALA A 117 -19.53 2.64 -9.91
CA ALA A 117 -19.70 1.28 -9.41
C ALA A 117 -18.87 0.26 -10.22
N ALA A 118 -18.81 0.41 -11.53
CA ALA A 118 -18.01 -0.42 -12.42
C ALA A 118 -16.50 -0.23 -12.15
N LEU A 119 -16.04 1.02 -12.00
CA LEU A 119 -14.64 1.35 -11.72
C LEU A 119 -14.18 0.73 -10.39
N ALA A 120 -14.94 0.91 -9.31
CA ALA A 120 -14.63 0.29 -8.02
C ALA A 120 -14.72 -1.24 -8.03
N SER A 121 -15.74 -1.80 -8.70
CA SER A 121 -15.86 -3.25 -8.84
C SER A 121 -14.67 -3.82 -9.62
N ARG A 122 -14.17 -3.09 -10.62
CA ARG A 122 -13.00 -3.48 -11.40
C ARG A 122 -11.72 -3.42 -10.58
N VAL A 123 -11.53 -2.38 -9.76
CA VAL A 123 -10.41 -2.30 -8.79
C VAL A 123 -10.43 -3.54 -7.89
N ARG A 124 -11.60 -3.82 -7.28
CA ARG A 124 -11.77 -4.98 -6.41
C ARG A 124 -11.45 -6.29 -7.13
N TYR A 125 -11.97 -6.46 -8.34
CA TYR A 125 -11.66 -7.61 -9.19
C TYR A 125 -10.15 -7.79 -9.40
N LEU A 126 -9.45 -6.72 -9.76
CA LEU A 126 -8.02 -6.75 -10.06
C LEU A 126 -7.17 -7.12 -8.84
N LEU A 127 -7.50 -6.60 -7.67
CA LEU A 127 -6.76 -6.87 -6.43
C LEU A 127 -7.08 -8.26 -5.84
N GLU A 128 -8.35 -8.61 -5.71
CA GLU A 128 -8.78 -9.82 -4.99
C GLU A 128 -8.81 -11.08 -5.87
N PHE A 129 -9.12 -10.95 -7.17
CA PHE A 129 -9.49 -12.11 -7.98
C PHE A 129 -8.60 -12.32 -9.21
N SER A 130 -8.12 -11.24 -9.82
CA SER A 130 -7.29 -11.32 -11.02
C SER A 130 -5.92 -11.96 -10.72
N PRO A 131 -5.33 -12.69 -11.69
CA PRO A 131 -3.92 -13.10 -11.62
C PRO A 131 -2.96 -11.93 -11.41
N ALA A 132 -3.27 -10.75 -11.97
CA ALA A 132 -2.46 -9.54 -11.79
C ALA A 132 -2.32 -9.14 -10.30
N GLY A 133 -3.35 -9.41 -9.49
CA GLY A 133 -3.34 -9.12 -8.05
C GLY A 133 -2.51 -10.07 -7.19
N LEU A 134 -1.80 -11.04 -7.77
CA LEU A 134 -1.06 -12.05 -7.01
C LEU A 134 -0.02 -11.43 -6.06
N ALA A 135 0.74 -10.43 -6.53
CA ALA A 135 1.74 -9.75 -5.69
C ALA A 135 1.09 -9.03 -4.50
N TRP A 136 -0.06 -8.38 -4.72
CA TRP A 136 -0.81 -7.70 -3.66
C TRP A 136 -1.32 -8.68 -2.60
N ARG A 137 -1.85 -9.83 -3.03
CA ARG A 137 -2.29 -10.91 -2.12
C ARG A 137 -1.14 -11.62 -1.39
N ARG A 138 0.12 -11.40 -1.77
CA ARG A 138 1.29 -11.82 -0.99
C ARG A 138 1.61 -10.87 0.16
N LEU A 139 1.16 -9.61 0.11
CA LEU A 139 1.26 -8.67 1.22
C LEU A 139 0.06 -8.80 2.17
N VAL A 140 -1.13 -8.86 1.57
CA VAL A 140 -2.40 -8.93 2.29
C VAL A 140 -2.66 -10.37 2.74
N ARG A 141 -2.67 -10.61 4.06
CA ARG A 141 -3.05 -11.91 4.62
C ARG A 141 -4.54 -12.17 4.46
N ARG A 142 -5.35 -11.14 4.70
CA ARG A 142 -6.80 -11.22 4.65
C ARG A 142 -7.42 -9.86 4.39
N VAL A 143 -8.41 -9.81 3.50
CA VAL A 143 -9.35 -8.69 3.42
C VAL A 143 -10.40 -8.90 4.52
N ILE A 144 -10.41 -8.02 5.51
CA ILE A 144 -11.32 -8.08 6.66
C ILE A 144 -12.70 -7.56 6.26
N ARG A 145 -12.72 -6.42 5.56
CA ARG A 145 -13.93 -5.71 5.14
C ARG A 145 -13.64 -4.86 3.91
N VAL A 146 -14.63 -4.75 3.03
CA VAL A 146 -14.63 -3.79 1.92
C VAL A 146 -15.90 -2.96 2.04
N GLU A 147 -15.76 -1.63 2.01
CA GLU A 147 -16.87 -0.68 2.02
C GLU A 147 -16.81 0.22 0.80
N ASN A 148 -17.96 0.50 0.19
CA ASN A 148 -18.07 1.55 -0.81
C ASN A 148 -18.82 2.73 -0.18
N ARG A 149 -18.11 3.84 0.03
CA ARG A 149 -18.67 5.08 0.58
C ARG A 149 -18.89 6.05 -0.56
N THR A 150 -20.15 6.29 -0.89
CA THR A 150 -20.51 7.36 -1.82
C THR A 150 -20.50 8.69 -1.09
N PHE A 151 -20.01 9.73 -1.74
CA PHE A 151 -20.20 11.08 -1.26
C PHE A 151 -21.38 11.68 -2.02
N ALA A 152 -22.36 12.20 -1.29
CA ALA A 152 -23.46 12.98 -1.81
C ALA A 152 -23.91 13.90 -0.70
N VAL A 153 -24.26 15.14 -1.05
CA VAL A 153 -24.90 16.06 -0.10
C VAL A 153 -26.20 16.55 -0.73
N PRO A 154 -27.24 15.69 -0.75
CA PRO A 154 -28.49 15.95 -1.46
C PRO A 154 -29.19 17.23 -0.99
N GLU A 155 -29.00 17.61 0.27
CA GLU A 155 -29.61 18.78 0.91
C GLU A 155 -29.17 20.10 0.28
N TYR A 156 -27.99 20.13 -0.36
CA TYR A 156 -27.48 21.28 -1.11
C TYR A 156 -27.60 21.10 -2.63
N GLY A 157 -28.27 20.04 -3.09
CA GLY A 157 -28.36 19.69 -4.52
C GLY A 157 -27.03 19.24 -5.14
N LEU A 158 -25.97 19.09 -4.34
CA LEU A 158 -24.63 18.76 -4.82
C LEU A 158 -24.50 17.25 -5.02
N ARG A 159 -24.17 16.89 -6.27
CA ARG A 159 -23.96 15.50 -6.69
C ARG A 159 -22.50 15.26 -6.99
N TRP A 160 -21.75 14.82 -5.97
CA TRP A 160 -20.40 14.34 -6.20
C TRP A 160 -20.42 12.96 -6.84
N HIS A 161 -19.82 12.89 -8.02
CA HIS A 161 -19.43 11.68 -8.71
C HIS A 161 -18.11 11.14 -8.14
N ARG A 162 -18.12 10.91 -6.83
CA ARG A 162 -17.03 10.33 -6.04
C ARG A 162 -17.52 9.12 -5.26
N MET A 163 -16.69 8.08 -5.22
CA MET A 163 -16.89 6.92 -4.37
C MET A 163 -15.56 6.42 -3.82
N THR A 164 -15.48 6.21 -2.51
CA THR A 164 -14.29 5.63 -1.86
C THR A 164 -14.54 4.16 -1.60
N THR A 165 -13.76 3.29 -2.22
CA THR A 165 -13.68 1.88 -1.86
C THR A 165 -12.62 1.72 -0.78
N ARG A 166 -13.06 1.47 0.45
CA ARG A 166 -12.22 1.29 1.62
C ARG A 166 -12.02 -0.19 1.89
N PHE A 167 -10.77 -0.64 1.84
CA PHE A 167 -10.36 -1.97 2.23
C PHE A 167 -9.78 -1.93 3.64
N HIS A 168 -10.32 -2.72 4.56
CA HIS A 168 -9.70 -3.03 5.84
C HIS A 168 -8.94 -4.35 5.70
N LEU A 169 -7.64 -4.33 5.97
CA LEU A 169 -6.73 -5.40 5.62
C LEU A 169 -5.96 -5.87 6.86
N SER A 170 -5.86 -7.19 7.06
CA SER A 170 -4.78 -7.79 7.84
C SER A 170 -3.63 -8.05 6.88
N ILE A 171 -2.45 -7.52 7.20
CA ILE A 171 -1.27 -7.54 6.32
C ILE A 171 -0.11 -8.17 7.06
N ARG A 172 0.90 -8.68 6.33
CA ARG A 172 2.15 -9.10 6.96
C ARG A 172 2.86 -7.89 7.58
N ASP A 173 3.48 -8.09 8.74
CA ASP A 173 4.29 -7.06 9.39
C ASP A 173 5.69 -6.98 8.76
N ASP A 174 6.40 -5.89 9.05
CA ASP A 174 7.78 -5.67 8.62
C ASP A 174 8.74 -6.56 9.43
N ASP A 175 9.46 -7.47 8.75
CA ASP A 175 10.53 -8.28 9.33
C ASP A 175 11.90 -7.67 8.97
N PHE A 176 12.49 -6.98 9.94
CA PHE A 176 13.75 -6.26 9.78
C PHE A 176 14.95 -7.18 10.00
N ASN A 177 15.68 -7.47 8.93
CA ASN A 177 17.03 -8.03 9.04
C ASN A 177 18.05 -6.90 9.24
N VAL A 178 18.20 -6.46 10.49
CA VAL A 178 19.09 -5.34 10.85
C VAL A 178 20.55 -5.64 10.46
N ALA A 179 21.01 -6.88 10.58
CA ALA A 179 22.38 -7.26 10.23
C ALA A 179 22.70 -7.10 8.74
N ALA A 180 21.71 -7.33 7.87
CA ALA A 180 21.86 -7.17 6.42
C ALA A 180 21.47 -5.78 5.92
N GLY A 181 20.65 -5.04 6.66
CA GLY A 181 20.04 -3.79 6.21
C GLY A 181 19.07 -3.98 5.05
N GLY A 182 18.74 -2.88 4.38
CA GLY A 182 17.82 -2.79 3.26
C GLY A 182 16.34 -2.91 3.65
N LEU A 183 15.47 -3.10 2.64
CA LEU A 183 14.03 -3.24 2.85
C LEU A 183 13.70 -4.43 3.76
N PRO A 184 12.78 -4.31 4.72
CA PRO A 184 12.31 -5.46 5.49
C PRO A 184 11.53 -6.45 4.59
N GLU A 185 11.43 -7.70 5.04
CA GLU A 185 10.46 -8.63 4.45
C GLU A 185 9.04 -8.30 4.92
N PRO A 186 7.98 -8.58 4.13
CA PRO A 186 7.98 -9.18 2.80
C PRO A 186 8.27 -8.18 1.66
N ILE A 187 8.52 -6.91 1.97
CA ILE A 187 8.58 -5.81 0.99
C ILE A 187 9.76 -5.99 0.05
N ARG A 188 10.89 -6.47 0.56
CA ARG A 188 12.07 -6.82 -0.24
C ARG A 188 11.71 -7.76 -1.39
N ASN A 189 11.13 -8.92 -1.08
CA ASN A 189 10.69 -9.89 -2.07
C ASN A 189 9.66 -9.32 -3.07
N VAL A 190 8.78 -8.44 -2.60
CA VAL A 190 7.83 -7.75 -3.47
C VAL A 190 8.53 -6.77 -4.41
N CYS A 191 9.46 -5.97 -3.89
CA CYS A 191 10.25 -5.02 -4.67
C CYS A 191 11.02 -5.74 -5.79
N ASP A 192 11.62 -6.88 -5.48
CA ASP A 192 12.35 -7.70 -6.45
C ASP A 192 11.44 -8.25 -7.55
N ALA A 193 10.19 -8.58 -7.20
CA ALA A 193 9.20 -9.09 -8.14
C ALA A 193 8.52 -8.03 -9.01
N LEU A 194 8.64 -6.73 -8.67
CA LEU A 194 8.06 -5.65 -9.45
C LEU A 194 8.81 -5.47 -10.78
N PRO A 195 8.11 -5.05 -11.86
CA PRO A 195 8.74 -4.77 -13.13
C PRO A 195 9.85 -3.71 -13.01
N ASP A 196 10.93 -3.89 -13.76
CA ASP A 196 11.98 -2.90 -13.87
C ASP A 196 11.43 -1.59 -14.47
N GLY A 197 11.90 -0.46 -13.95
CA GLY A 197 11.42 0.86 -14.33
C GLY A 197 10.03 1.21 -13.79
N SER A 198 9.37 0.33 -13.03
CA SER A 198 8.08 0.66 -12.41
C SER A 198 8.22 1.73 -11.34
N TYR A 199 7.21 2.60 -11.27
CA TYR A 199 7.10 3.64 -10.23
C TYR A 199 7.20 3.04 -8.83
N ALA A 200 6.45 1.97 -8.56
CA ALA A 200 6.44 1.29 -7.28
C ALA A 200 7.83 0.74 -6.89
N LYS A 201 8.55 0.11 -7.83
CA LYS A 201 9.90 -0.40 -7.57
C LYS A 201 10.88 0.72 -7.26
N ALA A 202 10.85 1.81 -8.03
CA ALA A 202 11.72 2.96 -7.80
C ALA A 202 11.51 3.58 -6.40
N GLN A 203 10.26 3.75 -5.97
CA GLN A 203 9.95 4.26 -4.63
C GLN A 203 10.45 3.32 -3.52
N LEU A 204 10.21 2.02 -3.65
CA LEU A 204 10.68 1.03 -2.68
C LEU A 204 12.21 0.96 -2.61
N GLN A 205 12.90 1.00 -3.76
CA GLN A 205 14.37 1.00 -3.80
C GLN A 205 14.96 2.24 -3.14
N ALA A 206 14.40 3.42 -3.42
CA ALA A 206 14.82 4.66 -2.78
C ALA A 206 14.65 4.61 -1.26
N LEU A 207 13.52 4.06 -0.80
CA LEU A 207 13.26 3.85 0.63
C LEU A 207 14.24 2.84 1.26
N GLY A 208 14.54 1.75 0.57
CA GLY A 208 15.46 0.71 1.03
C GLY A 208 16.87 1.24 1.34
N ALA A 209 17.31 2.27 0.62
CA ALA A 209 18.61 2.92 0.84
C ALA A 209 18.74 3.59 2.22
N HIS A 210 17.64 3.84 2.93
CA HIS A 210 17.67 4.43 4.26
C HIS A 210 17.87 3.42 5.40
N PHE A 211 17.77 2.11 5.13
CA PHE A 211 17.94 1.07 6.13
C PHE A 211 19.36 0.53 6.10
N ALA A 212 20.26 1.16 6.85
CA ALA A 212 21.64 0.70 6.96
C ALA A 212 21.73 -0.63 7.74
N ALA A 213 22.75 -1.43 7.41
CA ALA A 213 23.07 -2.61 8.17
C ALA A 213 23.68 -2.23 9.54
N GLU A 214 23.16 -2.82 10.62
CA GLU A 214 23.75 -2.74 11.96
C GLU A 214 24.19 -4.15 12.37
N PRO A 215 25.49 -4.48 12.21
CA PRO A 215 25.98 -5.80 12.55
C PRO A 215 25.85 -6.02 14.07
N PRO A 216 25.39 -7.21 14.50
CA PRO A 216 25.21 -7.50 15.91
C PRO A 216 26.56 -7.45 16.64
N THR A 217 26.52 -7.01 17.90
CA THR A 217 27.70 -7.08 18.76
C THR A 217 28.05 -8.55 18.99
N ALA A 218 29.29 -8.93 18.66
CA ALA A 218 29.76 -10.30 18.88
C ALA A 218 29.73 -10.63 20.38
N LEU A 219 29.13 -11.77 20.73
CA LEU A 219 29.19 -12.29 22.10
C LEU A 219 30.64 -12.66 22.42
N ALA A 220 31.17 -12.14 23.53
CA ALA A 220 32.53 -12.44 23.99
C ALA A 220 32.66 -13.87 24.55
N GLY A 221 31.54 -14.46 24.99
CA GLY A 221 31.45 -15.77 25.61
C GLY A 221 30.22 -15.86 26.51
N MET A 222 29.96 -17.05 27.04
CA MET A 222 28.95 -17.30 28.07
C MET A 222 29.65 -17.81 29.32
N ASP A 223 29.55 -17.07 30.41
CA ASP A 223 29.98 -17.56 31.72
C ASP A 223 28.97 -18.59 32.24
N PHE A 224 29.46 -19.69 32.81
CA PHE A 224 28.64 -20.68 33.47
C PHE A 224 29.19 -21.08 34.83
N THR A 225 28.27 -21.51 35.69
CA THR A 225 28.57 -22.17 36.96
C THR A 225 27.82 -23.50 36.98
N ALA A 226 28.55 -24.60 37.06
CA ALA A 226 28.00 -25.95 37.17
C ALA A 226 28.20 -26.49 38.58
N ARG A 227 27.11 -26.90 39.25
CA ARG A 227 27.18 -27.59 40.54
C ARG A 227 27.11 -29.10 40.31
N ILE A 228 28.18 -29.81 40.68
CA ILE A 228 28.27 -31.27 40.52
C ILE A 228 27.85 -32.00 41.81
N PRO A 229 27.49 -33.30 41.73
CA PRO A 229 27.19 -34.11 42.90
C PRO A 229 28.35 -34.05 43.92
N GLY A 230 28.02 -33.77 45.19
CA GLY A 230 29.00 -33.49 46.24
C GLY A 230 29.20 -32.00 46.55
N GLY A 231 28.48 -31.09 45.89
CA GLY A 231 28.41 -29.67 46.26
C GLY A 231 29.58 -28.82 45.74
N THR A 232 30.44 -29.38 44.89
CA THR A 232 31.52 -28.62 44.24
C THR A 232 30.94 -27.80 43.10
N GLU A 233 31.39 -26.55 42.97
CA GLU A 233 31.03 -25.64 41.89
C GLU A 233 32.20 -25.49 40.92
N ILE A 234 31.90 -25.59 39.63
CA ILE A 234 32.84 -25.39 38.53
C ILE A 234 32.39 -24.14 37.77
N ASN A 235 33.24 -23.13 37.72
CA ASN A 235 33.03 -21.96 36.89
C ASN A 235 33.82 -22.11 35.59
N GLY A 236 33.23 -21.68 34.47
CA GLY A 236 33.92 -21.67 33.19
C GLY A 236 33.28 -20.69 32.22
N VAL A 237 33.93 -20.50 31.08
CA VAL A 237 33.42 -19.69 29.97
C VAL A 237 33.30 -20.58 28.75
N VAL A 238 32.11 -20.63 28.15
CA VAL A 238 31.88 -21.29 26.85
C VAL A 238 31.82 -20.20 25.78
N GLY A 239 32.79 -20.20 24.89
CA GLY A 239 32.97 -19.20 23.83
C GLY A 239 34.28 -19.45 23.10
N THR A 240 34.43 -18.94 21.88
CA THR A 240 35.54 -19.33 20.98
C THR A 240 36.92 -19.13 21.64
N PRO A 241 37.78 -20.17 21.69
CA PRO A 241 39.21 -19.92 21.87
C PRO A 241 39.69 -19.19 20.60
N LYS A 242 40.38 -18.05 20.77
CA LYS A 242 41.21 -17.47 19.71
C LYS A 242 42.63 -18.05 19.80
N PRO A 243 43.36 -18.20 18.68
CA PRO A 243 43.02 -17.85 17.30
C PRO A 243 42.64 -19.05 16.41
#